data_AF-A4WI16-F1
#
_entry.id   AF-A4WI16-F1
#
_cell.length_a   1.000
_cell.length_b   1.000
_cell.length_c   1.000
_cell.angle_alpha   90.00
_cell.angle_beta   90.00
_cell.angle_gamma   90.00
#
_symmetry.space_group_name_H-M   'P 1'
#
loop_
_entity.id
_entity.type
_entity.pdbx_description
1 polymer ?
#
loop_
_entity_poly.entity_id
_entity_poly.type
_entity_poly.pdbx_seq_one_letter_code
_entity_poly.pdbx_strand_id
1 'polypeptide(L)'
;MPTWYVVLMILTGLLIGAGVPVALFYMALNAGSWVYLLAATIISVFAVVGGGILAIVGFVPVLQYMDEAAEEAERQLAAHRAFLRSLLEELDEASAVLRDIRDELRRVGGT
;
A
#
# COMPACT_ATOMS: atom_id res chain seq x y z
N MET A 1 -7.38 9.45 -10.94
CA MET A 1 -8.17 8.38 -11.57
C MET A 1 -8.72 7.50 -10.46
N PRO A 2 -9.98 7.03 -10.51
CA PRO A 2 -10.50 6.22 -9.43
C PRO A 2 -9.78 4.85 -9.40
N THR A 3 -9.49 4.39 -8.18
CA THR A 3 -8.61 3.24 -7.87
C THR A 3 -9.02 1.94 -8.56
N TRP A 4 -10.30 1.77 -8.85
CA TRP A 4 -10.82 0.61 -9.58
C TRP A 4 -10.26 0.47 -11.00
N TYR A 5 -9.93 1.57 -11.69
CA TYR A 5 -9.30 1.49 -13.01
C TYR A 5 -7.91 0.87 -12.95
N VAL A 6 -7.14 1.22 -11.91
CA VAL A 6 -5.78 0.69 -11.70
C VAL A 6 -5.83 -0.82 -11.46
N VAL A 7 -6.75 -1.26 -10.60
CA VAL A 7 -6.98 -2.68 -10.32
C VAL A 7 -7.40 -3.42 -11.59
N LEU A 8 -8.33 -2.86 -12.37
CA LEU A 8 -8.77 -3.45 -13.64
C LEU A 8 -7.65 -3.52 -14.67
N MET A 9 -6.76 -2.52 -14.73
CA MET A 9 -5.65 -2.51 -15.69
C MET A 9 -4.59 -3.57 -15.33
N ILE A 10 -4.30 -3.76 -14.05
CA ILE A 10 -3.41 -4.83 -13.58
C ILE A 10 -4.03 -6.20 -13.84
N LEU A 11 -5.31 -6.40 -13.52
CA LEU A 11 -6.02 -7.67 -13.75
C LEU A 11 -6.11 -8.02 -15.23
N THR A 12 -6.43 -7.05 -16.09
CA THR A 12 -6.49 -7.28 -17.54
C THR A 12 -5.10 -7.52 -18.12
N GLY A 13 -4.07 -6.80 -17.68
CA GLY A 13 -2.68 -7.07 -18.03
C GLY A 13 -2.25 -8.50 -17.69
N LEU A 14 -2.62 -8.99 -16.50
CA LEU A 14 -2.33 -10.36 -16.06
C LEU A 14 -3.11 -11.41 -16.87
N LEU A 15 -4.42 -11.18 -17.10
CA LEU A 15 -5.28 -12.07 -17.89
C LEU A 15 -4.83 -12.17 -19.35
N ILE A 16 -4.39 -11.06 -19.95
CA ILE A 16 -3.87 -11.06 -21.32
C ILE A 16 -2.49 -11.72 -21.33
N GLY A 17 -1.60 -11.33 -20.41
CA GLY A 17 -0.22 -11.80 -20.38
C GLY A 17 -0.06 -13.29 -20.08
N ALA A 18 -0.95 -13.87 -19.26
CA ALA A 18 -0.88 -15.29 -18.89
C ALA A 18 -2.07 -16.10 -19.44
N GLY A 19 -3.28 -15.54 -19.41
CA GLY A 19 -4.49 -16.26 -19.83
C GLY A 19 -4.53 -16.52 -21.34
N VAL A 20 -4.13 -15.55 -22.17
CA VAL A 20 -4.12 -15.73 -23.63
C VAL A 20 -3.12 -16.81 -24.06
N PRO A 21 -1.85 -16.81 -23.59
CA PRO A 21 -0.94 -17.91 -23.90
C PRO A 21 -1.47 -19.28 -23.46
N VAL A 22 -1.97 -19.41 -22.24
CA VAL A 22 -2.49 -20.69 -21.72
C VAL A 22 -3.64 -21.21 -22.59
N ALA A 23 -4.59 -20.35 -22.95
CA ALA A 23 -5.72 -20.73 -23.79
C ALA A 23 -5.28 -21.13 -25.22
N LEU A 24 -4.35 -20.38 -25.81
CA LEU A 24 -3.85 -20.65 -27.16
C LEU A 24 -3.06 -21.96 -27.23
N PHE A 25 -2.20 -22.23 -26.24
CA PHE A 25 -1.47 -23.50 -26.19
C PHE A 25 -2.40 -24.68 -25.93
N TYR A 26 -3.42 -24.53 -25.08
CA TYR A 26 -4.43 -25.56 -24.87
C TYR A 26 -5.17 -25.90 -26.17
N MET A 27 -5.61 -24.89 -26.93
CA MET A 27 -6.25 -25.11 -28.23
C MET A 27 -5.30 -25.71 -29.26
N ALA A 28 -4.06 -25.23 -29.33
CA ALA A 28 -3.08 -25.72 -30.30
C ALA A 28 -2.69 -27.19 -30.06
N LEU A 29 -2.58 -27.61 -28.80
CA LEU A 29 -2.33 -29.00 -28.44
C LEU A 29 -3.54 -29.90 -28.79
N ASN A 30 -4.76 -29.45 -28.54
CA ASN A 30 -5.97 -30.20 -28.89
C ASN A 30 -6.20 -30.30 -30.40
N ALA A 31 -5.80 -29.30 -31.18
CA ALA A 31 -5.90 -29.31 -32.64
C ALA A 31 -4.91 -30.28 -33.30
N GLY A 32 -3.81 -30.64 -32.61
CA GLY A 32 -2.83 -31.64 -33.07
C GLY A 32 -2.00 -31.23 -34.30
N SER A 33 -2.13 -30.00 -34.80
CA SER A 33 -1.44 -29.52 -36.00
C SER A 33 -0.32 -28.54 -35.67
N TRP A 34 0.85 -28.77 -36.29
CA TRP A 34 2.06 -27.98 -36.09
C TRP A 34 1.89 -26.50 -36.41
N VAL A 35 1.02 -26.18 -37.38
CA VAL A 35 0.72 -24.78 -37.77
C VAL A 35 0.08 -24.01 -36.61
N TYR A 36 -0.82 -24.65 -35.86
CA TYR A 36 -1.48 -24.02 -34.71
C TYR A 36 -0.52 -23.78 -33.54
N LEU A 37 0.45 -24.68 -33.32
CA LEU A 37 1.49 -24.48 -32.31
C LEU A 37 2.38 -23.28 -32.63
N LEU A 38 2.73 -23.12 -33.91
CA LEU A 38 3.57 -22.01 -34.37
C LEU A 38 2.83 -20.68 -34.26
N ALA A 39 1.56 -20.63 -34.67
CA ALA A 39 0.70 -19.46 -34.50
C ALA A 39 0.47 -19.10 -33.03
N ALA A 40 0.19 -20.09 -32.17
CA ALA A 40 0.01 -19.89 -30.73
C ALA A 40 1.27 -19.30 -30.09
N THR A 41 2.45 -19.76 -30.47
CA THR A 41 3.73 -19.23 -29.96
C THR A 41 3.89 -17.75 -30.32
N ILE A 42 3.67 -17.39 -31.58
CA ILE A 42 3.83 -16.00 -32.04
C ILE A 42 2.85 -15.07 -31.30
N ILE A 43 1.57 -15.43 -31.24
CA ILE A 43 0.54 -14.63 -30.58
C ILE A 43 0.80 -14.54 -29.07
N SER A 44 1.28 -15.62 -28.45
CA SER A 44 1.62 -15.65 -27.03
C SER A 44 2.74 -14.67 -26.68
N VAL A 45 3.75 -14.52 -27.54
CA VAL A 45 4.82 -13.53 -27.32
C VAL A 45 4.25 -12.12 -27.27
N PHE A 46 3.37 -11.77 -28.22
CA PHE A 46 2.70 -10.47 -28.22
C PHE A 46 1.80 -10.28 -27.01
N ALA A 47 1.09 -11.32 -26.59
CA ALA A 47 0.21 -11.27 -25.42
C ALA A 47 1.01 -11.06 -24.13
N VAL A 48 2.12 -11.76 -23.94
CA VAL A 48 3.01 -11.60 -22.78
C VAL A 48 3.59 -10.19 -22.73
N VAL A 49 4.11 -9.69 -23.85
CA VAL A 49 4.69 -8.34 -23.92
C VAL A 49 3.61 -7.28 -23.65
N GLY A 50 2.46 -7.36 -24.32
CA GLY A 50 1.36 -6.41 -24.15
C GLY A 50 0.78 -6.45 -22.73
N GLY A 51 0.53 -7.63 -22.18
CA GLY A 51 0.05 -7.81 -20.82
C GLY A 51 1.06 -7.32 -19.77
N GLY A 52 2.34 -7.57 -19.99
CA GLY A 52 3.43 -7.07 -19.14
C GLY A 52 3.49 -5.54 -19.11
N ILE A 53 3.40 -4.88 -20.27
CA ILE A 53 3.37 -3.41 -20.36
C ILE A 53 2.17 -2.85 -19.59
N LEU A 54 0.97 -3.42 -19.79
CA LEU A 54 -0.24 -2.98 -19.08
C LEU A 54 -0.11 -3.14 -17.57
N ALA A 55 0.46 -4.26 -17.10
CA ALA A 55 0.68 -4.51 -15.68
C ALA A 55 1.69 -3.51 -15.08
N ILE A 56 2.80 -3.23 -15.76
CA ILE A 56 3.81 -2.25 -15.30
C ILE A 56 3.22 -0.86 -15.22
N VAL A 57 2.52 -0.40 -16.27
CA VAL A 57 1.88 0.93 -16.29
C VAL A 57 0.81 1.03 -15.21
N GLY A 58 0.09 -0.06 -14.93
CA GLY A 58 -0.86 -0.13 -13.83
C GLY A 58 -0.22 -0.06 -12.45
N PHE A 59 1.02 -0.48 -12.32
CA PHE A 59 1.71 -0.51 -11.04
C PHE A 59 2.28 0.87 -10.62
N VAL A 60 2.63 1.74 -11.56
CA VAL A 60 3.16 3.09 -11.29
C VAL A 60 2.27 3.92 -10.35
N PRO A 61 0.95 4.09 -10.60
CA PRO A 61 0.10 4.87 -9.70
C PRO A 61 -0.07 4.23 -8.31
N VAL A 62 0.12 2.92 -8.19
CA VAL A 62 0.10 2.24 -6.88
C VAL A 62 1.31 2.66 -6.04
N LEU A 63 2.48 2.77 -6.66
CA LEU A 63 3.69 3.23 -5.98
C LEU A 63 3.54 4.68 -5.52
N GLN A 64 3.01 5.56 -6.37
CA GLN A 64 2.76 6.96 -6.00
C GLN A 64 1.80 7.08 -4.81
N TYR A 65 0.73 6.29 -4.80
CA TYR A 65 -0.20 6.26 -3.68
C TYR A 65 0.46 5.75 -2.37
N MET A 66 1.35 4.76 -2.47
CA MET A 66 2.08 4.24 -1.30
C MET A 66 3.03 5.29 -0.73
N ASP A 67 3.74 6.03 -1.59
CA ASP A 67 4.63 7.11 -1.18
C ASP A 67 3.86 8.25 -0.49
N GLU A 68 2.74 8.68 -1.08
CA GLU A 68 1.86 9.70 -0.48
C GLU A 68 1.30 9.25 0.88
N ALA A 69 0.88 7.98 0.98
CA ALA A 69 0.37 7.41 2.23
C ALA A 69 1.48 7.32 3.31
N ALA A 70 2.72 7.03 2.91
CA ALA A 70 3.86 6.99 3.82
C ALA A 70 4.21 8.39 4.34
N GLU A 71 4.23 9.40 3.47
CA GLU A 71 4.50 10.78 3.87
C GLU A 71 3.41 11.32 4.82
N GLU A 72 2.15 11.02 4.55
CA GLU A 72 1.04 11.41 5.43
C GLU A 72 1.12 10.71 6.80
N ALA A 73 1.48 9.42 6.83
CA ALA A 73 1.71 8.70 8.07
C ALA A 73 2.87 9.30 8.89
N GLU A 74 3.96 9.74 8.23
CA GLU A 74 5.07 10.41 8.89
C GLU A 74 4.64 11.74 9.52
N ARG A 75 3.85 12.55 8.80
CA ARG A 75 3.29 13.80 9.34
C ARG A 75 2.40 13.56 10.55
N GLN A 76 1.54 12.54 10.49
CA GLN A 76 0.67 12.18 11.62
C GLN A 76 1.49 11.73 12.84
N LEU A 77 2.55 10.94 12.63
CA LEU A 77 3.47 10.53 13.70
C LEU A 77 4.19 11.73 14.32
N ALA A 78 4.65 12.69 13.51
CA ALA A 78 5.28 13.91 13.99
C ALA A 78 4.31 14.73 14.86
N ALA A 79 3.06 14.89 14.40
CA ALA A 79 2.01 15.59 15.15
C ALA A 79 1.69 14.87 16.47
N HIS A 80 1.57 13.54 16.46
CA HIS A 80 1.33 12.76 17.67
C HIS A 80 2.50 12.87 18.66
N ARG A 81 3.74 12.87 18.18
CA ARG A 81 4.92 13.07 19.05
C ARG A 81 4.91 14.46 19.70
N ALA A 82 4.56 15.50 18.95
CA ALA A 82 4.44 16.85 19.50
C ALA A 82 3.33 16.92 20.56
N PHE A 83 2.17 16.33 20.28
CA PHE A 83 1.05 16.26 21.22
C PHE A 83 1.38 15.45 22.49
N LEU A 84 2.04 14.30 22.35
CA LEU A 84 2.49 13.52 23.51
C LEU A 84 3.49 14.32 24.37
N ARG A 85 4.33 15.14 23.76
CA ARG A 85 5.27 15.99 24.48
C ARG A 85 4.56 17.08 25.28
N SER A 86 3.54 17.74 24.70
CA SER A 86 2.76 18.73 25.44
C SER A 86 1.97 18.11 26.59
N LEU A 87 1.39 16.92 26.39
CA LEU A 87 0.69 16.21 27.46
C LEU A 87 1.60 15.83 28.62
N LEU A 88 2.85 15.44 28.34
CA LEU A 88 3.83 15.15 29.39
C LEU A 88 4.18 16.40 30.20
N GLU A 89 4.33 17.54 29.53
CA GLU A 89 4.60 18.83 30.18
C GLU A 89 3.44 19.27 31.08
N GLU A 90 2.19 19.13 30.62
CA GLU A 90 0.99 19.37 31.43
C GLU A 90 0.88 18.42 32.64
N LEU A 91 1.24 17.14 32.46
CA LEU A 91 1.26 16.17 33.56
C LEU A 91 2.33 16.49 34.61
N ASP A 92 3.50 16.96 34.20
CA ASP A 92 4.56 17.39 35.12
C ASP A 92 4.13 18.64 35.91
N GLU A 93 3.45 19.59 35.28
CA GLU A 93 2.89 20.76 35.96
C GLU A 93 1.81 20.36 36.98
N ALA A 94 0.88 19.48 36.58
CA ALA A 94 -0.14 18.95 37.49
C ALA A 94 0.49 18.19 38.67
N SER A 95 1.54 17.41 38.41
CA SER A 95 2.31 16.71 39.44
C SER A 95 2.97 17.67 40.43
N ALA A 96 3.56 18.78 39.94
CA ALA A 96 4.15 19.82 40.78
C ALA A 96 3.10 20.47 41.70
N VAL A 97 1.94 20.85 41.14
CA VAL A 97 0.83 21.42 41.92
C VAL A 97 0.33 20.46 43.00
N LEU A 98 0.16 19.18 42.67
CA LEU A 98 -0.23 18.15 43.65
C LEU A 98 0.81 17.98 44.77
N ARG A 99 2.10 18.13 44.42
CA ARG A 99 3.22 18.05 45.37
C ARG A 99 3.21 19.23 46.33
N ASP A 100 2.97 20.44 45.83
CA ASP A 100 2.84 21.65 46.64
C ASP A 100 1.65 21.56 47.60
N ILE A 101 0.48 21.11 47.12
CA ILE A 101 -0.71 20.89 47.96
C ILE A 101 -0.39 19.87 49.07
N ARG A 102 0.27 18.76 48.73
CA ARG A 102 0.64 17.73 49.71
C ARG A 102 1.60 18.29 50.76
N ASP A 103 2.58 19.07 50.35
CA ASP A 103 3.60 19.61 51.25
C ASP A 103 3.01 20.68 52.18
N GLU A 104 2.05 21.48 51.70
CA GLU A 104 1.28 22.41 52.53
C GLU A 104 0.37 21.68 53.54
N LEU A 105 -0.33 20.63 53.10
CA LEU A 105 -1.14 19.81 54.00
C LEU A 105 -0.30 19.15 55.11
N ARG A 106 0.91 18.67 54.79
CA ARG A 106 1.85 18.12 55.79
C ARG A 106 2.33 19.17 56.77
N ARG A 107 2.56 20.39 56.30
CA ARG A 107 2.96 21.52 57.15
C ARG A 107 1.88 21.86 58.17
N VAL A 108 0.60 21.82 57.77
CA VAL A 108 -0.53 22.13 58.65
C VAL A 108 -0.89 20.96 59.58
N GLY A 109 -0.82 19.71 59.12
CA GLY A 109 -1.12 18.53 59.93
C GLY A 109 0.00 18.03 60.85
N GLY A 110 1.18 18.66 60.80
CA GLY A 110 2.35 18.34 61.65
C GLY A 110 2.35 19.02 63.03
N THR A 111 1.27 19.70 63.40
CA THR A 111 0.95 20.14 64.77
C THR A 111 -0.11 19.23 65.36
#